data_AF-A0A961EME6-F1
#
_entry.id   AF-A0A961EME6-F1
#
_cell.length_a   1.000
_cell.length_b   1.000
_cell.length_c   1.000
_cell.angle_alpha   90.00
_cell.angle_beta   90.00
_cell.angle_gamma   90.00
#
_symmetry.space_group_name_H-M   'P 1'
#
loop_
_entity.id
_entity.type
_entity.pdbx_description
1 polymer ?
#
loop_
_entity_poly.entity_id
_entity_poly.type
_entity_poly.pdbx_seq_one_letter_code
_entity_poly.pdbx_strand_id
1 'polypeptide(L)'
;ALFWWARNSLYFTTGLDTRADVMPVSYDQVVADPRGTLERVCRFAGLPYRPEVSAHVDSRAAARGHKAPLDLDPRVRTLTDELGARLDAAAADFQVS
;
A
#
# COMPACT_ATOMS: atom_id res chain seq x y z
N ALA A 1 -6.02 14.52 4.95
CA ALA A 1 -4.74 14.03 5.52
C ALA A 1 -4.93 13.36 6.88
N LEU A 2 -5.43 14.05 7.91
CA LEU A 2 -5.57 13.46 9.26
C LEU A 2 -6.45 12.20 9.34
N PHE A 3 -7.55 12.14 8.58
CA PHE A 3 -8.37 10.93 8.54
C PHE A 3 -7.63 9.73 7.92
N TRP A 4 -6.81 9.98 6.89
CA TRP A 4 -5.93 8.96 6.33
C TRP A 4 -4.93 8.48 7.37
N TRP A 5 -4.34 9.40 8.14
CA TRP A 5 -3.42 9.04 9.21
C TRP A 5 -4.10 8.19 10.28
N ALA A 6 -5.25 8.64 10.79
CA ALA A 6 -6.00 7.95 11.84
C ALA A 6 -6.45 6.55 11.41
N ARG A 7 -6.88 6.37 10.16
CA ARG A 7 -7.28 5.06 9.63
C ARG A 7 -6.09 4.13 9.48
N ASN A 8 -4.99 4.59 8.90
CA ASN A 8 -3.86 3.73 8.60
C ASN A 8 -2.97 3.46 9.82
N SER A 9 -2.96 4.35 10.83
CA SER A 9 -2.24 4.10 12.07
C SER A 9 -2.80 2.89 12.83
N LEU A 10 -4.10 2.59 12.64
CA LEU A 10 -4.75 1.41 13.22
C LEU A 10 -4.02 0.11 12.88
N TYR A 11 -3.44 0.00 11.67
CA TYR A 11 -2.64 -1.16 11.29
C TYR A 11 -1.58 -1.52 12.35
N PHE A 12 -0.87 -0.52 12.85
CA PHE A 12 0.14 -0.70 13.89
C PHE A 12 -0.47 -0.70 15.29
N THR A 13 -1.42 0.19 15.59
CA THR A 13 -1.93 0.32 16.97
C THR A 13 -2.82 -0.84 17.39
N THR A 14 -3.39 -1.60 16.45
CA THR A 14 -4.15 -2.82 16.75
C THR A 14 -3.33 -4.11 16.57
N GLY A 15 -2.01 -4.00 16.33
CA GLY A 15 -1.09 -5.13 16.20
C GLY A 15 -1.23 -5.95 14.92
N LEU A 16 -1.89 -5.43 13.88
CA LEU A 16 -2.03 -6.15 12.60
C LEU A 16 -0.69 -6.32 11.89
N ASP A 17 0.28 -5.45 12.16
CA ASP A 17 1.66 -5.51 11.66
C ASP A 17 2.45 -6.73 12.16
N THR A 18 2.03 -7.33 13.27
CA THR A 18 2.70 -8.53 13.83
C THR A 18 2.04 -9.84 13.43
N ARG A 19 0.92 -9.78 12.71
CA ARG A 19 0.12 -10.95 12.35
C ARG A 19 0.59 -11.53 11.01
N ALA A 20 1.00 -12.80 11.02
CA ALA A 20 1.41 -13.50 9.81
C ALA A 20 0.26 -13.74 8.80
N ASP A 21 -1.00 -13.59 9.24
CA ASP A 21 -2.20 -13.69 8.40
C ASP A 21 -2.74 -12.32 7.93
N VAL A 22 -1.94 -11.26 8.06
CA VAL A 22 -2.23 -9.95 7.48
C VAL A 22 -1.12 -9.51 6.52
N MET A 23 -1.49 -9.05 5.33
CA MET A 23 -0.57 -8.46 4.35
C MET A 23 -1.04 -7.03 4.02
N PRO A 24 -0.24 -5.99 4.30
CA PRO A 24 -0.51 -4.65 3.81
C PRO A 24 -0.29 -4.59 2.29
N VAL A 25 -1.21 -3.93 1.58
CA VAL A 25 -1.12 -3.76 0.12
C VAL A 25 -1.18 -2.27 -0.21
N SER A 26 -0.11 -1.76 -0.82
CA SER A 26 -0.05 -0.38 -1.31
C SER A 26 -0.62 -0.29 -2.71
N TYR A 27 -1.57 0.64 -2.90
CA TYR A 27 -2.15 0.92 -4.22
C TYR A 27 -1.07 1.37 -5.21
N ASP A 28 -0.16 2.24 -4.79
CA ASP A 28 0.89 2.78 -5.66
C ASP A 28 1.84 1.68 -6.13
N GLN A 29 2.18 0.73 -5.24
CA GLN A 29 2.95 -0.46 -5.61
C GLN A 29 2.19 -1.38 -6.57
N VAL A 30 0.88 -1.58 -6.36
CA VAL A 30 0.04 -2.37 -7.27
C VAL A 30 -0.02 -1.73 -8.65
N VAL A 31 -0.17 -0.41 -8.77
CA VAL A 31 -0.24 0.22 -10.11
C VAL A 31 1.13 0.28 -10.79
N ALA A 32 2.22 0.36 -10.01
CA ALA A 32 3.59 0.32 -10.53
C ALA A 32 3.99 -1.08 -11.06
N ASP A 33 3.61 -2.15 -10.36
CA ASP A 33 3.81 -3.55 -10.77
C ASP A 33 2.56 -4.40 -10.46
N PRO A 34 1.52 -4.36 -11.32
CA PRO A 34 0.26 -5.05 -11.06
C PRO A 34 0.41 -6.56 -11.00
N ARG A 35 1.18 -7.12 -11.93
CA ARG A 35 1.36 -8.56 -12.05
C ARG A 35 2.13 -9.09 -10.84
N GLY A 36 3.30 -8.56 -10.55
CA GLY A 36 4.14 -9.08 -9.46
C GLY A 36 3.47 -8.88 -8.10
N THR A 37 2.81 -7.74 -7.88
CA THR A 37 2.13 -7.47 -6.61
C THR A 37 0.92 -8.38 -6.41
N LEU A 38 0.07 -8.56 -7.41
CA LEU A 38 -1.11 -9.42 -7.28
C LEU A 38 -0.77 -10.92 -7.26
N GLU A 39 0.32 -11.35 -7.90
CA GLU A 39 0.84 -12.70 -7.76
C GLU A 39 1.24 -13.00 -6.30
N ARG A 40 1.91 -12.06 -5.62
CA ARG A 40 2.26 -12.16 -4.19
C ARG A 40 1.02 -12.20 -3.31
N VAL A 41 0.03 -11.35 -3.57
CA VAL A 41 -1.26 -11.36 -2.84
C VAL A 41 -1.97 -12.70 -3.00
N CYS A 42 -2.04 -13.24 -4.22
CA CYS A 42 -2.61 -14.57 -4.45
C CYS A 42 -1.85 -15.66 -3.66
N ARG A 43 -0.51 -15.64 -3.70
CA ARG A 43 0.33 -16.57 -2.93
C ARG A 43 0.06 -16.48 -1.43
N PHE A 44 0.02 -15.27 -0.88
CA PHE A 44 -0.28 -15.02 0.52
C PHE A 44 -1.67 -15.57 0.91
N ALA A 45 -2.67 -15.39 0.06
CA ALA A 45 -4.01 -15.91 0.26
C ALA A 45 -4.15 -17.43 0.02
N GLY A 46 -3.07 -18.12 -0.40
CA GLY A 46 -3.11 -19.54 -0.78
C GLY A 46 -3.89 -19.82 -2.07
N LEU A 47 -4.00 -18.83 -2.95
CA LEU A 47 -4.73 -18.90 -4.22
C LEU A 47 -3.78 -18.99 -5.43
N PRO A 48 -4.16 -19.72 -6.49
CA PRO A 48 -3.40 -19.69 -7.73
C PRO A 48 -3.58 -18.32 -8.42
N TYR A 49 -2.47 -17.72 -8.84
CA TYR A 49 -2.50 -16.50 -9.65
C TYR A 49 -3.06 -16.79 -11.05
N ARG A 50 -3.89 -15.89 -11.56
CA ARG A 50 -4.37 -15.90 -12.94
C ARG A 50 -4.21 -14.51 -13.57
N PRO A 51 -3.76 -14.38 -14.83
CA PRO A 51 -3.50 -13.07 -15.46
C PRO A 51 -4.69 -12.10 -15.46
N GLU A 52 -5.92 -12.61 -15.41
CA GLU A 52 -7.15 -11.82 -15.39
C GLU A 52 -7.28 -10.97 -14.12
N VAL A 53 -6.63 -11.39 -13.02
CA VAL A 53 -6.62 -10.69 -11.73
C VAL A 53 -5.95 -9.32 -11.86
N SER A 54 -4.87 -9.22 -12.64
CA SER A 54 -4.16 -7.95 -12.87
C SER A 54 -4.59 -7.23 -14.16
N ALA A 55 -5.38 -7.87 -15.03
CA ALA A 55 -5.67 -7.37 -16.38
C ALA A 55 -6.38 -6.00 -16.41
N HIS A 56 -7.11 -5.67 -15.35
CA HIS A 56 -7.89 -4.43 -15.25
C HIS A 56 -7.16 -3.30 -14.52
N VAL A 57 -5.94 -3.55 -14.04
CA VAL A 57 -5.14 -2.52 -13.36
C VAL A 57 -4.48 -1.65 -14.43
N ASP A 58 -4.98 -0.42 -14.59
CA ASP A 58 -4.39 0.54 -15.52
C ASP A 58 -3.15 1.20 -14.91
N SER A 59 -1.97 0.70 -15.27
CA SER A 59 -0.67 1.28 -14.86
C SER A 59 -0.50 2.74 -15.27
N ARG A 60 -1.23 3.21 -16.30
CA ARG A 60 -1.16 4.61 -16.76
C ARG A 60 -1.94 5.57 -15.87
N ALA A 61 -2.84 5.07 -15.03
CA ALA A 61 -3.60 5.90 -14.09
C ALA A 61 -2.70 6.50 -13.00
N ALA A 62 -1.68 5.76 -12.52
CA ALA A 62 -0.71 6.28 -11.54
C ALA A 62 0.12 7.45 -12.10
N ALA A 63 0.53 7.38 -13.37
CA ALA A 63 1.32 8.43 -14.01
C ALA A 63 0.55 9.76 -14.14
N ARG A 64 -0.78 9.74 -14.14
CA ARG A 64 -1.63 10.94 -14.20
C ARG A 64 -1.93 11.55 -12.82
N GLY A 65 -1.58 10.84 -11.74
CA GLY A 65 -2.01 11.15 -10.38
C GLY A 65 -1.18 12.17 -9.61
N HIS A 66 -0.24 12.89 -10.25
CA HIS A 66 0.53 13.94 -9.58
C HIS A 66 -0.32 15.20 -9.41
N LYS A 67 -1.29 15.13 -8.50
CA LYS A 67 -2.00 16.31 -8.01
C LYS A 67 -0.98 17.24 -7.35
N ALA A 68 -1.13 18.55 -7.56
CA ALA A 68 -0.32 19.55 -6.87
C ALA A 68 -0.30 19.25 -5.36
N PRO A 69 0.83 19.43 -4.66
CA PRO A 69 0.93 19.15 -3.24
C PRO A 69 -0.18 19.90 -2.51
N LEU A 70 -0.95 19.18 -1.69
CA LEU A 70 -1.93 19.81 -0.82
C LEU A 70 -1.20 20.76 0.13
N ASP A 71 -1.74 21.96 0.27
CA ASP A 71 -1.32 22.89 1.32
C ASP A 71 -1.83 22.34 2.66
N LEU A 72 -0.91 21.78 3.43
CA LEU A 72 -1.17 21.10 4.69
C LEU A 72 -0.35 21.79 5.76
N ASP A 73 -0.93 21.90 6.95
CA ASP A 73 -0.17 22.27 8.15
C ASP A 73 1.10 21.39 8.27
N PRO A 74 2.28 21.98 8.53
CA PRO A 74 3.54 21.24 8.58
C PRO A 74 3.51 20.02 9.51
N ARG A 75 2.79 20.10 10.63
CA ARG A 75 2.67 18.98 11.58
C ARG A 75 1.88 17.83 10.98
N VAL A 76 0.82 18.13 10.23
CA VAL A 76 0.02 17.12 9.54
C VAL A 76 0.83 16.44 8.44
N ARG A 77 1.67 17.21 7.72
CA ARG A 77 2.60 16.67 6.73
C ARG A 77 3.58 15.69 7.35
N THR A 78 4.26 16.08 8.44
CA THR A 78 5.18 15.19 9.17
C THR A 78 4.51 13.88 9.58
N LEU A 79 3.30 13.95 10.17
CA LEU A 79 2.56 12.77 10.57
C LEU A 79 2.25 11.83 9.40
N THR A 80 1.83 12.38 8.26
CA THR A 80 1.50 11.55 7.07
C THR A 80 2.75 10.97 6.42
N ASP A 81 3.86 11.71 6.38
CA ASP A 81 5.11 11.27 5.78
C ASP A 81 5.74 10.15 6.60
N GLU A 82 5.78 10.29 7.94
CA GLU A 82 6.27 9.26 8.85
C GLU A 82 5.45 7.97 8.77
N LEU A 83 4.11 8.08 8.80
CA LEU A 83 3.25 6.92 8.69
C LEU A 83 3.33 6.27 7.30
N GLY A 84 3.44 7.08 6.24
CA GLY A 84 3.63 6.60 4.87
C GLY A 84 4.88 5.75 4.74
N ALA A 85 6.03 6.27 5.19
CA ALA A 85 7.29 5.54 5.16
C ALA A 85 7.22 4.20 5.92
N ARG A 86 6.51 4.16 7.06
CA ARG A 86 6.31 2.92 7.83
C ARG A 86 5.42 1.91 7.10
N LEU A 87 4.36 2.36 6.44
CA LEU A 87 3.48 1.49 5.64
C LEU A 87 4.22 0.94 4.42
N ASP A 88 5.05 1.77 3.76
CA ASP A 88 5.84 1.36 2.61
C ASP A 88 6.87 0.29 2.99
N ALA A 89 7.55 0.46 4.14
CA ALA A 89 8.44 -0.56 4.68
C ALA A 89 7.69 -1.87 4.96
N ALA A 90 6.54 -1.80 5.65
CA ALA A 90 5.73 -2.98 5.95
C ALA A 90 5.22 -3.70 4.69
N ALA A 91 4.92 -2.97 3.61
CA ALA A 91 4.54 -3.56 2.32
C ALA A 91 5.74 -4.17 1.57
N ALA A 92 6.93 -3.57 1.69
CA ALA A 92 8.16 -4.05 1.07
C ALA A 92 8.66 -5.37 1.67
N ASP A 93 8.43 -5.63 2.96
CA ASP A 93 8.80 -6.89 3.62
C ASP A 93 8.16 -8.12 2.94
N PHE A 94 6.96 -7.96 2.39
CA PHE A 94 6.26 -9.00 1.62
C PHE A 94 6.68 -9.07 0.15
N GLN A 95 7.53 -8.16 -0.33
CA GLN A 95 8.12 -8.24 -1.66
C GLN A 95 9.38 -9.12 -1.70
N VAL A 96 10.08 -9.23 -0.57
CA VAL A 96 11.36 -9.98 -0.44
C VAL A 96 11.16 -11.41 0.10
N SER A 97 10.01 -11.67 0.74
CA SER A 97 9.60 -12.98 1.28
C SER A 97 8.98 -13.91 0.23
#